data_AF-A0A1F3SKY3-F1
#
_entry.id   AF-A0A1F3SKY3-F1
#
_cell.length_a   1.000
_cell.length_b   1.000
_cell.length_c   1.000
_cell.angle_alpha   90.00
_cell.angle_beta   90.00
_cell.angle_gamma   90.00
#
_symmetry.space_group_name_H-M   'P 1'
#
loop_
_entity.id
_entity.type
_entity.pdbx_description
1 polymer ?
#
loop_
_entity_poly.entity_id
_entity_poly.type
_entity_poly.pdbx_seq_one_letter_code
_entity_poly.pdbx_strand_id
1 'polypeptide(L)' 'MVKRLIEHIPIEVKLKEMPVAKDFRHLQTFIEEYKCPHGGFVICRAPRRIKITKSIQAIPWQELSKLAEMCE' A
#
# COMPACT_ATOMS: atom_id res chain seq x y z
N MET A 1 -11.26 28.96 6.87
CA MET A 1 -9.98 28.33 6.44
C MET A 1 -10.26 26.84 6.24
N VAL A 2 -10.46 26.39 5.00
CA VAL A 2 -10.68 24.96 4.70
C VAL A 2 -9.31 24.28 4.75
N LYS A 3 -9.06 23.41 5.74
CA LYS A 3 -7.90 22.51 5.72
C LYS A 3 -8.06 21.61 4.50
N ARG A 4 -7.19 21.76 3.50
CA ARG A 4 -6.97 20.68 2.53
C ARG A 4 -6.37 19.52 3.32
N LEU A 5 -7.16 18.48 3.58
CA LEU A 5 -6.64 17.21 4.07
C LEU A 5 -5.87 16.61 2.89
N ILE A 6 -4.55 16.71 2.92
CA ILE A 6 -3.70 15.96 2.00
C ILE A 6 -3.67 14.55 2.55
N GLU A 7 -4.43 13.66 1.93
CA GLU A 7 -4.41 12.25 2.28
C GLU A 7 -3.18 11.60 1.64
N HIS A 8 -2.43 10.86 2.45
CA HIS A 8 -1.26 10.13 1.98
C HIS A 8 -1.68 8.73 1.54
N ILE A 9 -1.28 8.38 0.31
CA ILE A 9 -1.40 7.02 -0.23
C ILE A 9 0.01 6.47 -0.37
N PRO A 10 0.54 5.79 0.66
CA PRO A 10 1.91 5.30 0.63
C PRO A 10 2.00 4.07 -0.27
N ILE A 11 2.92 4.14 -1.25
CA ILE A 11 3.17 3.08 -2.23
C ILE A 11 4.64 2.69 -2.18
N GLU A 12 4.92 1.40 -2.02
CA GLU A 12 6.27 0.83 -2.14
C GLU A 12 6.33 -0.16 -3.29
N VAL A 13 7.42 -0.18 -4.06
CA VAL A 13 7.60 -1.09 -5.20
C VAL A 13 8.68 -2.13 -4.88
N LYS A 14 8.38 -3.41 -5.11
CA LYS A 14 9.35 -4.53 -4.97
C LYS A 14 9.24 -5.50 -6.13
N LEU A 15 10.35 -5.85 -6.75
CA LEU A 15 10.42 -6.89 -7.79
C LEU A 15 10.48 -8.30 -7.16
N LYS A 16 9.43 -8.70 -6.44
CA LYS A 16 9.35 -9.99 -5.73
C LYS A 16 7.96 -10.62 -5.93
N GLU A 17 7.91 -11.94 -6.02
CA GLU A 17 6.66 -12.69 -6.21
C GLU A 17 5.94 -13.03 -4.89
N MET A 18 6.71 -13.17 -3.81
CA MET A 18 6.20 -13.45 -2.46
C MET A 18 6.71 -12.42 -1.44
N PRO A 19 6.16 -11.20 -1.43
CA PRO A 19 6.43 -10.22 -0.38
C PRO A 19 6.02 -10.75 1.00
N VAL A 20 6.79 -10.45 2.05
CA VAL A 20 6.48 -10.84 3.43
C VAL A 20 6.50 -9.63 4.35
N ALA A 21 5.76 -9.68 5.47
CA ALA A 21 5.57 -8.53 6.36
C ALA A 21 6.88 -7.84 6.82
N LYS A 22 7.96 -8.60 7.05
CA LYS A 22 9.26 -8.05 7.46
C LYS A 22 9.86 -7.06 6.46
N ASP A 23 9.49 -7.17 5.18
CA ASP A 23 9.99 -6.35 4.08
C ASP A 23 9.40 -4.92 4.12
N PHE A 24 8.31 -4.69 4.87
CA PHE A 24 7.50 -3.45 4.84
C PHE A 24 7.35 -2.76 6.20
N ARG A 25 8.33 -2.94 7.10
CA ARG A 25 8.28 -2.33 8.44
C ARG A 25 8.24 -0.80 8.38
N HIS A 26 9.00 -0.18 7.47
CA HIS A 26 8.97 1.29 7.31
C HIS A 26 7.66 1.78 6.71
N LEU A 27 7.07 1.03 5.76
CA LEU A 27 5.74 1.34 5.24
C LEU A 27 4.69 1.28 6.37
N GLN A 28 4.77 0.28 7.24
CA GLN A 28 3.91 0.17 8.42
C GLN A 28 4.07 1.38 9.35
N THR A 29 5.31 1.78 9.68
CA THR A 29 5.60 2.97 10.49
C THR A 29 4.99 4.23 9.87
N PHE A 30 5.15 4.43 8.56
CA PHE A 30 4.58 5.58 7.85
C PHE A 30 3.04 5.61 7.93
N ILE A 31 2.38 4.46 7.70
CA ILE A 31 0.92 4.36 7.79
C ILE A 31 0.42 4.77 9.17
N GLU A 32 1.11 4.33 10.24
CA GLU A 32 0.76 4.61 11.63
C GLU A 32 0.99 6.08 12.00
N GLU A 33 2.11 6.66 11.58
CA GLU A 33 2.47 8.06 11.86
C GLU A 33 1.52 9.05 11.19
N TYR A 34 1.20 8.81 9.91
CA TYR A 34 0.38 9.71 9.10
C TYR A 34 -1.10 9.31 9.07
N LYS A 35 -1.47 8.25 9.79
CA LYS A 35 -2.85 7.73 9.89
C LYS A 35 -3.51 7.56 8.52
N CYS A 36 -2.82 6.87 7.62
CA CYS A 36 -3.28 6.69 6.24
C CYS A 36 -4.59 5.88 6.22
N PRO A 37 -5.73 6.46 5.79
CA PRO A 37 -7.04 5.83 5.95
C PRO A 37 -7.20 4.55 5.13
N HIS A 38 -6.53 4.48 3.98
CA HIS A 38 -6.54 3.31 3.09
C HIS A 38 -5.37 2.33 3.37
N GLY A 39 -4.55 2.61 4.39
CA GLY A 39 -3.33 1.84 4.65
C GLY A 39 -2.25 2.14 3.63
N GLY A 40 -1.55 1.10 3.17
CA GLY A 40 -0.51 1.22 2.15
C GLY A 40 -0.45 0.07 1.17
N PHE A 41 0.10 0.36 0.00
CA PHE A 41 0.12 -0.56 -1.13
C PHE A 41 1.54 -0.94 -1.52
N VAL A 42 1.74 -2.22 -1.83
CA VAL A 42 3.00 -2.73 -2.35
C VAL A 42 2.79 -3.19 -3.78
N ILE A 43 3.40 -2.51 -4.75
CA ILE A 43 3.36 -2.97 -6.14
C ILE A 43 4.47 -4.01 -6.35
N CYS A 44 4.09 -5.21 -6.78
CA CYS A 44 5.03 -6.32 -6.91
C CYS A 44 4.67 -7.31 -8.02
N ARG A 45 5.44 -8.41 -8.12
CA ARG A 45 5.22 -9.50 -9.08
C ARG A 45 4.36 -10.63 -8.53
N ALA A 46 3.65 -10.42 -7.42
CA ALA A 46 2.73 -11.42 -6.91
C ALA A 46 1.71 -11.80 -7.99
N PRO A 47 1.33 -13.08 -8.11
CA PRO A 47 0.38 -13.54 -9.13
C PRO A 47 -1.06 -13.07 -8.89
N ARG A 48 -1.35 -12.58 -7.68
CA ARG A 48 -2.65 -12.06 -7.23
C ARG A 48 -2.42 -11.10 -6.07
N ARG A 49 -3.45 -10.34 -5.69
CA ARG A 49 -3.38 -9.50 -4.48
C ARG A 49 -3.14 -10.35 -3.23
N ILE A 50 -2.30 -9.86 -2.34
CA ILE A 50 -1.97 -10.52 -1.07
C ILE A 50 -2.14 -9.52 0.06
N LYS A 51 -2.90 -9.89 1.09
CA LYS A 51 -2.95 -9.12 2.34
C LYS A 51 -1.68 -9.45 3.15
N ILE A 52 -0.77 -8.50 3.26
CA ILE A 52 0.52 -8.69 3.95
C ILE A 52 0.35 -8.47 5.45
N THR A 53 -0.36 -7.39 5.82
CA THR A 53 -0.75 -7.07 7.19
C THR A 53 -2.22 -6.63 7.22
N LYS A 54 -2.72 -6.17 8.36
CA LYS A 54 -4.06 -5.56 8.43
C LYS A 54 -4.18 -4.29 7.57
N SER A 55 -3.08 -3.56 7.41
CA SER A 55 -3.01 -2.23 6.77
C SER A 55 -2.16 -2.19 5.49
N ILE A 56 -1.51 -3.29 5.10
CA ILE A 56 -0.66 -3.35 3.90
C ILE A 56 -1.17 -4.44 2.95
N GLN A 57 -1.38 -4.05 1.70
CA GLN A 57 -1.78 -4.96 0.63
C GLN A 57 -0.75 -4.96 -0.50
N ALA A 58 -0.32 -6.14 -0.92
CA ALA A 58 0.46 -6.31 -2.13
C ALA A 58 -0.47 -6.42 -3.34
N ILE A 59 -0.18 -5.63 -4.36
CA ILE A 59 -0.91 -5.51 -5.63
C ILE A 59 0.01 -5.98 -6.77
N PRO A 60 -0.42 -6.92 -7.62
CA PRO A 60 0.28 -7.25 -8.85
C PRO A 60 0.40 -6.01 -9.74
N TRP A 61 1.54 -5.80 -10.38
CA TRP A 61 1.73 -4.63 -11.26
C TRP A 61 0.70 -4.54 -12.40
N GLN A 62 0.15 -5.68 -12.84
CA GLN A 62 -0.92 -5.74 -13.84
C GLN A 62 -2.23 -5.12 -13.35
N GLU A 63 -2.42 -4.99 -12.04
CA GLU A 63 -3.60 -4.38 -11.42
C GLU A 63 -3.35 -2.94 -10.96
N LEU A 64 -2.19 -2.34 -11.30
CA LEU A 64 -1.83 -0.99 -10.86
C LEU A 64 -2.90 0.06 -11.22
N SER A 65 -3.54 -0.07 -12.38
CA SER A 65 -4.60 0.85 -12.82
C SER A 65 -5.81 0.87 -11.88
N LYS A 66 -6.04 -0.21 -11.12
CA LYS A 66 -7.16 -0.35 -10.18
C LYS A 66 -6.87 0.27 -8.81
N LEU A 67 -5.67 0.83 -8.59
CA LEU A 67 -5.29 1.36 -7.28
C LEU A 67 -6.15 2.55 -6.87
N ALA A 68 -6.57 3.40 -7.82
CA ALA A 68 -7.44 4.53 -7.56
C ALA A 68 -8.79 4.09 -6.97
N GLU A 69 -9.39 3.04 -7.53
CA GLU A 69 -10.67 2.45 -7.05
C GLU A 69 -10.58 1.91 -5.61
N MET A 70 -9.37 1.59 -5.13
CA MET A 70 -9.16 1.10 -3.75
C MET A 70 -9.04 2.24 -2.73
N CYS A 71 -8.93 3.48 -3.20
CA CYS A 71 -8.81 4.69 -2.39
C CYS A 71 -10.08 5.56 -2.44
N GLU A 72 -11.14 5.09 -3.11
CA GLU A 72 -12.49 5.68 -3.07
C GLU A 72 -13.26 5.19 -1.84
#